data_AF-A0A7W7HB49-F1
#
_entry.id   AF-A0A7W7HB49-F1
#
_cell.length_a   1.000
_cell.length_b   1.000
_cell.length_c   1.000
_cell.angle_alpha   90.00
_cell.angle_beta   90.00
_cell.angle_gamma   90.00
#
_symmetry.space_group_name_H-M   'P 1'
#
loop_
_entity.id
_entity.type
_entity.pdbx_description
1 polymer ?
#
loop_
_entity_poly.entity_id
_entity_poly.type
_entity_poly.pdbx_seq_one_letter_code
_entity_poly.pdbx_strand_id
1 'polypeptide(L)'
;MTMLGVSGILSRVAELQNQLGMNPAQATAGSASSTKFASALASATGTLGGTAVTGGPSGDDIVAAAKKYLGTPYVFGGTDPDKGLDCSALVQRAYQDLGVELPRNSWQQARAGRPVASLSEAKPGDILAFNSPVDHVAIYLGDNRMIAAPKPGDHVKIQTVYETPSAIRRVLDTVPTAAVQDMSSLRPAGLRTGDGLGGVPYADLFLKAGAKYDVSPKLLAAVAKVESGYDSRAVSKAGAQGLMQLMPSTARGLGVHDAFDPAQAVNGAAKLLSQHLREFKSVPLALAAYNAGGGAVHKHNGIPPYAETQAYVPKVQKALAALGA
;
A
#
# COMPACT_ATOMS: atom_id res chain seq x y z
N MET A 1 35.83 -15.00 52.11
CA MET A 1 34.97 -14.96 50.91
C MET A 1 33.74 -15.80 51.19
N THR A 2 32.62 -15.18 51.53
CA THR A 2 31.36 -15.87 51.81
C THR A 2 30.32 -15.35 50.82
N MET A 3 29.88 -16.24 49.93
CA MET A 3 28.92 -15.98 48.86
C MET A 3 27.57 -15.55 49.43
N LEU A 4 27.04 -14.41 48.98
CA LEU A 4 25.63 -14.05 49.15
C LEU A 4 24.80 -15.03 48.32
N GLY A 5 24.21 -16.01 49.00
CA GLY A 5 23.35 -17.02 48.39
C GLY A 5 22.01 -16.46 47.89
N VAL A 6 21.45 -17.17 46.91
CA VAL A 6 20.24 -16.86 46.12
C VAL A 6 19.00 -16.47 46.96
N SER A 7 18.92 -16.87 48.24
CA SER A 7 17.82 -16.48 49.14
C SER A 7 17.76 -14.98 49.47
N GLY A 8 18.88 -14.26 49.46
CA GLY A 8 18.89 -12.82 49.76
C GLY A 8 18.34 -11.94 48.62
N ILE A 9 18.39 -12.46 47.38
CA ILE A 9 17.89 -11.76 46.17
C ILE A 9 16.38 -11.93 46.05
N LEU A 10 15.83 -13.11 46.41
CA LEU A 10 14.40 -13.38 46.35
C LEU A 10 13.59 -12.55 47.37
N SER A 11 14.13 -12.30 48.57
CA SER A 11 13.48 -11.44 49.57
C SER A 11 13.37 -9.98 49.12
N ARG A 12 14.34 -9.47 48.33
CA ARG A 12 14.28 -8.11 47.75
C ARG A 12 13.28 -7.97 46.61
N VAL A 13 13.00 -9.05 45.88
CA VAL A 13 11.99 -9.06 44.81
C VAL A 13 10.57 -9.03 45.39
N ALA A 14 10.32 -9.74 46.49
CA ALA A 14 9.02 -9.74 47.16
C ALA A 14 8.66 -8.37 47.79
N GLU A 15 9.65 -7.65 48.33
CA GLU A 15 9.44 -6.32 48.93
C GLU A 15 9.16 -5.23 47.87
N LEU A 16 9.78 -5.34 46.69
CA LEU A 16 9.52 -4.46 45.53
C LEU A 16 8.16 -4.70 44.88
N GLN A 17 7.63 -5.93 44.90
CA GLN A 17 6.30 -6.25 44.35
C GLN A 17 5.16 -5.67 45.20
N ASN A 18 5.33 -5.57 46.51
CA ASN A 18 4.34 -4.94 47.41
C ASN A 18 4.31 -3.40 47.29
N GLN A 19 5.43 -2.75 46.94
CA GLN A 19 5.45 -1.31 46.66
C GLN A 19 4.82 -0.94 45.30
N LEU A 20 4.70 -1.90 44.38
CA LEU A 20 4.17 -1.68 43.02
C LEU A 20 2.72 -2.14 42.83
N GLY A 21 2.03 -2.57 43.89
CA GLY A 21 0.58 -2.85 43.86
C GLY A 21 0.15 -4.02 42.97
N MET A 22 1.02 -5.00 42.73
CA MET A 22 0.69 -6.20 41.96
C MET A 22 0.51 -7.40 42.89
N ASN A 23 -0.73 -7.69 43.28
CA ASN A 23 -1.10 -8.95 43.94
C ASN A 23 -1.91 -9.82 42.96
N PRO A 24 -1.52 -11.09 42.70
CA PRO A 24 -2.28 -11.95 41.80
C PRO A 24 -3.25 -12.83 42.61
N ALA A 25 -4.50 -12.37 42.76
CA ALA A 25 -5.65 -13.25 42.99
C ALA A 25 -6.96 -12.47 42.82
N GLN A 26 -7.65 -12.72 41.71
CA GLN A 26 -9.10 -13.03 41.62
C GLN A 26 -9.57 -12.82 40.18
N ALA A 27 -9.43 -13.87 39.37
CA ALA A 27 -10.29 -14.07 38.22
C ALA A 27 -11.66 -14.55 38.75
N THR A 28 -12.72 -13.79 38.51
CA THR A 28 -14.12 -14.25 38.35
C THR A 28 -15.06 -13.05 38.14
N ALA A 29 -15.20 -12.61 36.88
CA ALA A 29 -16.44 -11.99 36.36
C ALA A 29 -16.27 -11.72 34.85
N GLY A 30 -17.11 -12.31 33.99
CA GLY A 30 -17.12 -11.98 32.56
C GLY A 30 -17.80 -12.94 31.57
N SER A 31 -18.41 -14.06 31.99
CA SER A 31 -19.12 -14.99 31.07
C SER A 31 -20.45 -14.47 30.48
N ALA A 32 -20.80 -13.19 30.65
CA ALA A 32 -22.03 -12.62 30.09
C ALA A 32 -21.91 -12.21 28.61
N SER A 33 -20.69 -12.16 28.06
CA SER A 33 -20.43 -11.68 26.69
C SER A 33 -20.42 -12.81 25.64
N SER A 34 -19.97 -14.01 26.01
CA SER A 34 -19.88 -15.15 25.09
C SER A 34 -21.25 -15.72 24.70
N THR A 35 -22.19 -15.79 25.64
CA THR A 35 -23.55 -16.29 25.37
C THR A 35 -24.35 -15.33 24.50
N LYS A 36 -24.21 -14.01 24.71
CA LYS A 36 -24.85 -13.00 23.86
C LYS A 36 -24.26 -13.00 22.44
N PHE A 37 -22.96 -13.21 22.31
CA PHE A 37 -22.30 -13.36 21.01
C PHE A 37 -22.73 -14.64 20.29
N ALA A 38 -22.82 -15.77 21.00
CA ALA A 38 -23.29 -17.03 20.43
C ALA A 38 -24.77 -16.96 20.01
N SER A 39 -25.62 -16.33 20.81
CA SER A 39 -27.04 -16.12 20.45
C SER A 39 -27.23 -15.14 19.29
N ALA A 40 -26.38 -14.10 19.19
CA ALA A 40 -26.37 -13.20 18.04
C ALA A 40 -25.86 -13.89 16.77
N LEU A 41 -24.83 -14.75 16.89
CA LEU A 41 -24.30 -15.54 15.78
C LEU A 41 -25.29 -16.61 15.31
N ALA A 42 -26.01 -17.26 16.22
CA ALA A 42 -27.07 -18.21 15.89
C ALA A 42 -28.28 -17.53 15.23
N SER A 43 -28.59 -16.29 15.63
CA SER A 43 -29.65 -15.48 14.99
C SER A 43 -29.23 -14.95 13.61
N ALA A 44 -27.94 -14.69 13.40
CA ALA A 44 -27.38 -14.26 12.11
C ALA A 44 -27.14 -15.41 11.11
N THR A 45 -27.05 -16.65 11.60
CA THR A 45 -26.85 -17.86 10.76
C THR A 45 -28.15 -18.66 10.56
N GLY A 46 -29.27 -18.18 11.08
CA GLY A 46 -30.58 -18.78 10.92
C GLY A 46 -31.21 -18.51 9.55
N THR A 47 -31.26 -19.54 8.72
CA THR A 47 -32.25 -19.75 7.64
C THR A 47 -32.07 -18.95 6.33
N LEU A 48 -31.04 -19.31 5.55
CA LEU A 48 -31.07 -19.19 4.08
C LEU A 48 -30.47 -20.51 3.55
N GLY A 49 -31.21 -21.44 2.97
CA GLY A 49 -32.08 -21.24 1.82
C GLY A 49 -31.19 -21.07 0.59
N GLY A 50 -30.79 -22.18 -0.03
CA GLY A 50 -29.73 -22.22 -1.04
C GLY A 50 -29.94 -21.29 -2.23
N THR A 51 -28.92 -20.48 -2.52
CA THR A 51 -28.59 -20.01 -3.87
C THR A 51 -27.09 -19.79 -3.89
N ALA A 52 -26.37 -20.52 -4.75
CA ALA A 52 -24.92 -20.44 -4.85
C ALA A 52 -24.51 -19.03 -5.31
N VAL A 53 -23.93 -18.25 -4.40
CA VAL A 53 -23.17 -17.06 -4.74
C VAL A 53 -21.92 -17.54 -5.47
N THR A 54 -21.82 -17.27 -6.78
CA THR A 54 -20.59 -17.48 -7.54
C THR A 54 -19.49 -16.60 -6.94
N GLY A 55 -18.53 -17.22 -6.25
CA GLY A 55 -17.35 -16.54 -5.75
C GLY A 55 -16.56 -15.89 -6.90
N GLY A 56 -15.82 -14.83 -6.59
CA GLY A 56 -14.93 -14.17 -7.56
C GLY A 56 -13.83 -15.10 -8.11
N PRO A 57 -13.05 -14.63 -9.10
CA PRO A 57 -12.01 -15.43 -9.74
C PRO A 57 -11.01 -16.01 -8.73
N SER A 58 -10.57 -17.24 -8.98
CA SER A 58 -9.61 -17.99 -8.16
C SER A 58 -8.17 -17.88 -8.70
N GLY A 59 -7.22 -18.39 -7.93
CA GLY A 59 -5.82 -18.52 -8.37
C GLY A 59 -5.65 -19.39 -9.62
N ASP A 60 -6.46 -20.45 -9.75
CA ASP A 60 -6.44 -21.33 -10.91
C ASP A 60 -7.00 -20.64 -12.16
N ASP A 61 -7.98 -19.74 -11.98
CA ASP A 61 -8.50 -18.91 -13.08
C ASP A 61 -7.41 -17.98 -13.62
N ILE A 62 -6.59 -17.39 -12.74
CA ILE A 62 -5.43 -16.56 -13.14
C ILE A 62 -4.43 -17.38 -13.95
N VAL A 63 -4.13 -18.61 -13.51
CA VAL A 63 -3.23 -19.51 -14.24
C VAL A 63 -3.81 -19.86 -15.62
N ALA A 64 -5.11 -20.15 -15.69
CA ALA A 64 -5.79 -20.42 -16.95
C ALA A 64 -5.78 -19.20 -17.89
N ALA A 65 -6.00 -18.00 -17.37
CA ALA A 65 -5.90 -16.75 -18.12
C ALA A 65 -4.48 -16.51 -18.63
N ALA A 66 -3.47 -16.71 -17.79
CA ALA A 66 -2.06 -16.56 -18.17
C ALA A 66 -1.64 -17.52 -19.28
N LYS A 67 -2.13 -18.78 -19.24
CA LYS A 67 -1.81 -19.80 -20.26
C LYS A 67 -2.29 -19.44 -21.66
N LYS A 68 -3.27 -18.53 -21.82
CA LYS A 68 -3.72 -18.03 -23.14
C LYS A 68 -2.60 -17.31 -23.90
N TYR A 69 -1.61 -16.77 -23.19
CA TYR A 69 -0.50 -16.01 -23.74
C TYR A 69 0.75 -16.86 -24.01
N LEU A 70 0.68 -18.20 -23.84
CA LEU A 70 1.82 -19.07 -24.14
C LEU A 70 2.27 -18.92 -25.60
N GLY A 71 3.58 -18.77 -25.80
CA GLY A 71 4.16 -18.56 -27.12
C GLY A 71 4.24 -17.09 -27.56
N THR A 72 3.55 -16.16 -26.88
CA THR A 72 3.66 -14.73 -27.20
C THR A 72 5.11 -14.26 -27.09
N PRO A 73 5.70 -13.61 -28.12
CA PRO A 73 7.07 -13.13 -28.07
C PRO A 73 7.30 -12.16 -26.92
N TYR A 74 8.49 -12.21 -26.30
CA TYR A 74 8.88 -11.18 -25.37
C TYR A 74 9.25 -9.90 -26.11
N VAL A 75 8.65 -8.77 -25.70
CA VAL A 75 9.05 -7.44 -26.15
C VAL A 75 9.19 -6.55 -24.92
N PHE A 76 10.38 -5.97 -24.72
CA PHE A 76 10.63 -5.06 -23.59
C PHE A 76 9.68 -3.84 -23.66
N GLY A 77 8.89 -3.61 -22.62
CA GLY A 77 7.86 -2.57 -22.62
C GLY A 77 6.58 -2.93 -23.39
N GLY A 78 6.51 -4.10 -24.05
CA GLY A 78 5.38 -4.53 -24.86
C GLY A 78 4.12 -4.79 -24.02
N THR A 79 2.96 -4.35 -24.52
CA THR A 79 1.64 -4.49 -23.87
C THR A 79 0.58 -5.13 -24.77
N ASP A 80 0.95 -5.47 -25.99
CA ASP A 80 0.04 -5.94 -27.03
C ASP A 80 0.27 -7.44 -27.22
N PRO A 81 -0.68 -8.32 -26.86
CA PRO A 81 -0.48 -9.77 -26.91
C PRO A 81 -0.23 -10.31 -28.32
N ASP A 82 -0.63 -9.58 -29.37
CA ASP A 82 -0.40 -9.97 -30.76
C ASP A 82 0.99 -9.56 -31.25
N LYS A 83 1.61 -8.55 -30.62
CA LYS A 83 2.95 -8.04 -30.98
C LYS A 83 4.05 -8.47 -30.03
N GLY A 84 3.70 -8.78 -28.78
CA GLY A 84 4.60 -9.22 -27.74
C GLY A 84 4.36 -8.53 -26.39
N LEU A 85 4.70 -9.25 -25.33
CA LEU A 85 4.49 -8.84 -23.94
C LEU A 85 5.81 -8.80 -23.18
N ASP A 86 5.97 -7.86 -22.25
CA ASP A 86 6.98 -7.99 -21.19
C ASP A 86 6.44 -8.74 -19.96
N CYS A 87 7.33 -9.02 -19.00
CA CYS A 87 7.02 -9.77 -17.79
C CYS A 87 5.81 -9.20 -17.03
N SER A 88 5.79 -7.90 -16.81
CA SER A 88 4.73 -7.21 -16.10
C SER A 88 3.45 -7.05 -16.91
N ALA A 89 3.53 -6.93 -18.24
CA ALA A 89 2.36 -6.91 -19.10
C ALA A 89 1.64 -8.26 -19.15
N LEU A 90 2.39 -9.38 -19.16
CA LEU A 90 1.81 -10.73 -19.03
C LEU A 90 1.02 -10.86 -17.71
N VAL A 91 1.65 -10.51 -16.59
CA VAL A 91 1.01 -10.58 -15.26
C VAL A 91 -0.22 -9.67 -15.21
N GLN A 92 -0.08 -8.43 -15.68
CA GLN A 92 -1.19 -7.47 -15.72
C GLN A 92 -2.36 -8.00 -16.55
N ARG A 93 -2.09 -8.57 -17.73
CA ARG A 93 -3.12 -9.03 -18.64
C ARG A 93 -3.86 -10.27 -18.13
N ALA A 94 -3.15 -11.24 -17.57
CA ALA A 94 -3.76 -12.44 -16.98
C ALA A 94 -4.76 -12.10 -15.88
N TYR A 95 -4.45 -11.09 -15.06
CA TYR A 95 -5.35 -10.57 -14.03
C TYR A 95 -6.48 -9.73 -14.63
N GLN A 96 -6.19 -8.89 -15.63
CA GLN A 96 -7.18 -8.04 -16.30
C GLN A 96 -8.26 -8.85 -17.03
N ASP A 97 -7.91 -10.01 -17.62
CA ASP A 97 -8.85 -10.92 -18.27
C ASP A 97 -9.93 -11.45 -17.30
N LEU A 98 -9.68 -11.35 -16.00
CA LEU A 98 -10.59 -11.71 -14.92
C LEU A 98 -11.19 -10.48 -14.21
N GLY A 99 -11.00 -9.29 -14.78
CA GLY A 99 -11.47 -8.03 -14.21
C GLY A 99 -10.65 -7.52 -13.03
N VAL A 100 -9.44 -8.05 -12.79
CA VAL A 100 -8.57 -7.65 -11.69
C VAL A 100 -7.50 -6.70 -12.21
N GLU A 101 -7.52 -5.46 -11.73
CA GLU A 101 -6.54 -4.46 -12.15
C GLU A 101 -5.21 -4.63 -11.40
N LEU A 102 -4.12 -4.67 -12.15
CA LEU A 102 -2.76 -4.63 -11.62
C LEU A 102 -1.96 -3.45 -12.17
N PRO A 103 -1.01 -2.90 -11.40
CA PRO A 103 -0.07 -1.90 -11.90
C PRO A 103 0.72 -2.40 -13.11
N ARG A 104 1.11 -1.50 -14.02
CA ARG A 104 1.84 -1.85 -15.24
C ARG A 104 3.27 -2.34 -14.98
N ASN A 105 3.88 -1.95 -13.86
CA ASN A 105 5.31 -2.15 -13.61
C ASN A 105 5.57 -3.31 -12.65
N SER A 106 6.59 -4.12 -12.94
CA SER A 106 6.99 -5.31 -12.16
C SER A 106 7.23 -5.02 -10.68
N TRP A 107 7.95 -3.94 -10.35
CA TRP A 107 8.20 -3.55 -8.96
C TRP A 107 6.93 -3.14 -8.19
N GLN A 108 5.90 -2.62 -8.86
CA GLN A 108 4.61 -2.30 -8.24
C GLN A 108 3.78 -3.58 -8.04
N GLN A 109 3.80 -4.48 -9.03
CA GLN A 109 3.17 -5.80 -8.92
C GLN A 109 3.79 -6.62 -7.79
N ALA A 110 5.11 -6.49 -7.56
CA ALA A 110 5.83 -7.09 -6.44
C ALA A 110 5.45 -6.52 -5.06
N ARG A 111 4.52 -5.57 -4.99
CA ARG A 111 3.91 -5.02 -3.76
C ARG A 111 2.38 -5.13 -3.76
N ALA A 112 1.77 -5.67 -4.82
CA ALA A 112 0.33 -5.83 -4.92
C ALA A 112 -0.17 -6.93 -3.97
N GLY A 113 -1.41 -6.83 -3.50
CA GLY A 113 -1.99 -7.84 -2.61
C GLY A 113 -1.21 -8.04 -1.31
N ARG A 114 -1.36 -9.22 -0.70
CA ARG A 114 -0.66 -9.55 0.55
C ARG A 114 0.64 -10.32 0.30
N PRO A 115 1.68 -10.13 1.13
CA PRO A 115 2.87 -10.96 1.08
C PRO A 115 2.55 -12.42 1.38
N VAL A 116 3.25 -13.31 0.69
CA VAL A 116 3.32 -14.74 1.01
C VAL A 116 4.77 -15.02 1.46
N ALA A 117 4.92 -15.66 2.62
CA ALA A 117 6.22 -15.70 3.30
C ALA A 117 7.25 -16.59 2.58
N SER A 118 6.81 -17.58 1.81
CA SER A 118 7.69 -18.58 1.19
C SER A 118 7.05 -19.22 -0.03
N LEU A 119 7.86 -19.85 -0.88
CA LEU A 119 7.37 -20.60 -2.05
C LEU A 119 6.52 -21.81 -1.65
N SER A 120 6.76 -22.39 -0.46
CA SER A 120 5.92 -23.46 0.10
C SER A 120 4.50 -23.00 0.49
N GLU A 121 4.32 -21.72 0.77
CA GLU A 121 3.01 -21.13 1.03
C GLU A 121 2.36 -20.51 -0.21
N ALA A 122 3.12 -20.43 -1.32
CA ALA A 122 2.65 -19.91 -2.58
C ALA A 122 1.58 -20.83 -3.17
N LYS A 123 0.58 -20.23 -3.79
CA LYS A 123 -0.54 -20.89 -4.44
C LYS A 123 -0.56 -20.51 -5.92
N PRO A 124 -1.15 -21.37 -6.79
CA PRO A 124 -1.42 -20.99 -8.18
C PRO A 124 -2.03 -19.58 -8.27
N GLY A 125 -1.51 -18.77 -9.19
CA GLY A 125 -1.94 -17.39 -9.39
C GLY A 125 -1.11 -16.35 -8.62
N ASP A 126 -0.37 -16.72 -7.57
CA ASP A 126 0.50 -15.79 -6.85
C ASP A 126 1.56 -15.20 -7.78
N ILE A 127 1.87 -13.91 -7.62
CA ILE A 127 2.93 -13.24 -8.37
C ILE A 127 4.27 -13.53 -7.70
N LEU A 128 5.22 -14.04 -8.46
CA LEU A 128 6.62 -14.18 -8.06
C LEU A 128 7.39 -12.97 -8.59
N ALA A 129 8.15 -12.29 -7.74
CA ALA A 129 9.04 -11.20 -8.12
C ALA A 129 10.49 -11.60 -7.87
N PHE A 130 11.38 -11.19 -8.78
CA PHE A 130 12.79 -11.57 -8.77
C PHE A 130 13.68 -10.32 -8.78
N ASN A 131 14.92 -10.49 -8.28
CA ASN A 131 15.93 -9.46 -8.11
C ASN A 131 15.57 -8.32 -7.13
N SER A 132 16.57 -7.52 -6.79
CA SER A 132 16.44 -6.29 -6.00
C SER A 132 17.40 -5.23 -6.56
N PRO A 133 16.89 -4.16 -7.20
CA PRO A 133 15.48 -3.84 -7.45
C PRO A 133 14.79 -4.86 -8.36
N VAL A 134 13.46 -5.00 -8.21
CA VAL A 134 12.66 -5.96 -9.00
C VAL A 134 12.62 -5.52 -10.47
N ASP A 135 13.07 -6.39 -11.35
CA ASP A 135 13.04 -6.23 -12.82
C ASP A 135 12.20 -7.33 -13.51
N HIS A 136 12.02 -8.48 -12.87
CA HIS A 136 11.28 -9.62 -13.41
C HIS A 136 10.15 -10.08 -12.48
N VAL A 137 9.03 -10.46 -13.09
CA VAL A 137 7.83 -10.99 -12.42
C VAL A 137 7.23 -12.13 -13.24
N ALA A 138 6.60 -13.08 -12.54
CA ALA A 138 5.96 -14.26 -13.11
C ALA A 138 4.71 -14.64 -12.30
N ILE A 139 3.90 -15.55 -12.84
CA ILE A 139 2.75 -16.13 -12.13
C ILE A 139 3.10 -17.56 -11.72
N TYR A 140 2.91 -17.88 -10.44
CA TYR A 140 3.15 -19.22 -9.90
C TYR A 140 2.06 -20.20 -10.34
N LEU A 141 2.46 -21.42 -10.71
CA LEU A 141 1.56 -22.49 -11.18
C LEU A 141 1.37 -23.61 -10.14
N GLY A 142 2.12 -23.59 -9.04
CA GLY A 142 2.30 -24.77 -8.19
C GLY A 142 3.51 -25.61 -8.62
N ASP A 143 3.86 -26.61 -7.82
CA ASP A 143 4.90 -27.62 -8.10
C ASP A 143 6.25 -27.05 -8.57
N ASN A 144 6.69 -25.93 -7.98
CA ASN A 144 7.91 -25.22 -8.36
C ASN A 144 7.94 -24.76 -9.84
N ARG A 145 6.78 -24.50 -10.43
CA ARG A 145 6.62 -24.01 -11.81
C ARG A 145 6.02 -22.62 -11.84
N MET A 146 6.38 -21.85 -12.87
CA MET A 146 5.83 -20.53 -13.15
C MET A 146 5.64 -20.30 -14.64
N ILE A 147 4.73 -19.41 -15.00
CA ILE A 147 4.59 -18.86 -16.35
C ILE A 147 5.16 -17.44 -16.35
N ALA A 148 6.04 -17.17 -17.30
CA ALA A 148 6.76 -15.90 -17.37
C ALA A 148 7.03 -15.49 -18.82
N ALA A 149 7.12 -14.18 -19.06
CA ALA A 149 7.77 -13.61 -20.24
C ALA A 149 9.20 -13.20 -19.82
N PRO A 150 10.23 -14.03 -20.08
CA PRO A 150 11.49 -13.93 -19.34
C PRO A 150 12.41 -12.80 -19.82
N LYS A 151 12.67 -12.69 -21.13
CA LYS A 151 13.69 -11.77 -21.66
C LYS A 151 13.60 -11.61 -23.19
N PRO A 152 14.25 -10.56 -23.77
CA PRO A 152 14.35 -10.40 -25.22
C PRO A 152 14.88 -11.64 -25.93
N GLY A 153 14.28 -11.96 -27.09
CA GLY A 153 14.62 -13.15 -27.88
C GLY A 153 13.97 -14.45 -27.39
N ASP A 154 13.13 -14.39 -26.36
CA ASP A 154 12.37 -15.51 -25.82
C ASP A 154 10.86 -15.27 -25.97
N HIS A 155 10.03 -16.15 -25.43
CA HIS A 155 8.57 -16.06 -25.44
C HIS A 155 7.96 -16.42 -24.09
N VAL A 156 6.68 -16.10 -23.91
CA VAL A 156 5.91 -16.51 -22.75
C VAL A 156 5.90 -18.04 -22.68
N LYS A 157 6.42 -18.59 -21.58
CA LYS A 157 6.54 -20.04 -21.41
C LYS A 157 6.37 -20.46 -19.96
N ILE A 158 6.06 -21.74 -19.76
CA ILE A 158 6.13 -22.36 -18.45
C ILE A 158 7.56 -22.85 -18.23
N GLN A 159 8.12 -22.49 -17.09
CA GLN A 159 9.45 -22.90 -16.67
C GLN A 159 9.48 -23.19 -15.17
N THR A 160 10.54 -23.82 -14.72
CA THR A 160 10.81 -24.03 -13.30
C THR A 160 11.10 -22.67 -12.62
N VAL A 161 10.68 -22.51 -11.37
CA VAL A 161 11.16 -21.42 -10.53
C VAL A 161 12.65 -21.67 -10.27
N TYR A 162 13.50 -20.88 -10.93
CA TYR A 162 14.94 -21.14 -11.04
C TYR A 162 15.77 -20.54 -9.90
N GLU A 163 15.21 -19.60 -9.16
CA GLU A 163 15.83 -18.98 -7.99
C GLU A 163 14.76 -18.58 -6.96
N THR A 164 15.18 -18.25 -5.75
CA THR A 164 14.27 -17.79 -4.70
C THR A 164 13.69 -16.42 -5.06
N PRO A 165 12.36 -16.25 -5.15
CA PRO A 165 11.75 -14.94 -5.39
C PRO A 165 12.12 -13.94 -4.29
N SER A 166 12.42 -12.70 -4.67
CA SER A 166 12.66 -11.59 -3.73
C SER A 166 11.36 -11.13 -3.04
N ALA A 167 10.20 -11.38 -3.66
CA ALA A 167 8.90 -11.26 -3.03
C ALA A 167 7.87 -12.20 -3.69
N ILE A 168 6.87 -12.62 -2.91
CA ILE A 168 5.70 -13.37 -3.41
C ILE A 168 4.43 -12.62 -2.99
N ARG A 169 3.50 -12.44 -3.92
CA ARG A 169 2.28 -11.67 -3.70
C ARG A 169 1.02 -12.43 -4.08
N ARG A 170 0.09 -12.52 -3.12
CA ARG A 170 -1.25 -13.04 -3.36
C ARG A 170 -2.23 -11.89 -3.52
N VAL A 171 -2.79 -11.78 -4.72
CA VAL A 171 -3.71 -10.70 -5.10
C VAL A 171 -5.17 -11.11 -4.91
N LEU A 172 -5.52 -12.37 -5.17
CA LEU A 172 -6.86 -12.90 -4.92
C LEU A 172 -6.85 -13.79 -3.68
N ASP A 173 -7.59 -13.38 -2.66
CA ASP A 173 -7.97 -14.28 -1.57
C ASP A 173 -9.23 -15.02 -1.99
N THR A 174 -9.15 -16.35 -2.14
CA THR A 174 -10.32 -17.21 -2.24
C THR A 174 -11.02 -17.26 -0.87
N VAL A 175 -11.69 -16.18 -0.48
CA VAL A 175 -12.58 -16.14 0.68
C VAL A 175 -14.01 -16.40 0.23
N PRO A 176 -14.74 -17.34 0.86
CA PRO A 176 -16.17 -17.48 0.65
C PRO A 176 -16.87 -16.15 0.93
N THR A 177 -17.61 -15.66 -0.06
CA THR A 177 -18.22 -14.33 -0.12
C THR A 177 -19.47 -14.22 0.78
N ALA A 178 -19.35 -14.57 2.06
CA ALA A 178 -20.41 -14.41 3.05
C ALA A 178 -19.99 -13.55 4.27
N ALA A 179 -18.69 -13.31 4.49
CA ALA A 179 -18.21 -12.68 5.73
C ALA A 179 -17.77 -11.20 5.62
N VAL A 180 -17.67 -10.63 4.41
CA VAL A 180 -16.94 -9.35 4.23
C VAL A 180 -17.83 -8.11 4.14
N GLN A 181 -19.10 -8.25 3.77
CA GLN A 181 -20.02 -7.11 3.69
C GLN A 181 -20.61 -6.71 5.06
N ASP A 182 -20.55 -7.59 6.07
CA ASP A 182 -21.17 -7.34 7.39
C ASP A 182 -20.19 -6.91 8.50
N MET A 183 -18.87 -7.02 8.29
CA MET A 183 -17.88 -6.61 9.31
C MET A 183 -17.36 -5.18 9.14
N SER A 184 -17.63 -4.53 8.00
CA SER A 184 -17.23 -3.14 7.78
C SER A 184 -18.18 -2.13 8.45
N SER A 185 -19.44 -2.53 8.63
CA SER A 185 -20.50 -1.84 9.39
C SER A 185 -20.40 -2.08 10.91
N LEU A 186 -19.77 -3.17 11.34
CA LEU A 186 -19.60 -3.54 12.75
C LEU A 186 -18.27 -3.07 13.38
N ARG A 187 -17.41 -2.37 12.62
CA ARG A 187 -16.17 -1.82 13.19
C ARG A 187 -16.50 -0.60 14.06
N PRO A 188 -16.21 -0.62 15.38
CA PRO A 188 -16.44 0.55 16.23
C PRO A 188 -15.69 1.76 15.65
N ALA A 189 -16.30 2.95 15.66
CA ALA A 189 -15.68 4.16 15.13
C ALA A 189 -14.27 4.42 15.71
N GLY A 190 -14.00 3.94 16.93
CA GLY A 190 -12.71 4.03 17.60
C GLY A 190 -11.61 3.08 17.10
N LEU A 191 -11.89 2.12 16.21
CA LEU A 191 -10.90 1.17 15.65
C LEU A 191 -10.58 1.45 14.16
N ARG A 192 -11.06 2.59 13.61
CA ARG A 192 -10.59 3.16 12.34
C ARG A 192 -9.22 3.84 12.47
N THR A 193 -8.64 3.84 13.67
CA THR A 193 -7.43 4.53 14.11
C THR A 193 -6.10 3.89 13.66
N GLY A 194 -6.13 2.96 12.70
CA GLY A 194 -4.92 2.26 12.24
C GLY A 194 -3.97 3.06 11.35
N ASP A 195 -4.46 4.07 10.61
CA ASP A 195 -3.66 4.76 9.58
C ASP A 195 -3.21 6.18 9.97
N GLY A 196 -3.54 6.64 11.19
CA GLY A 196 -3.11 7.94 11.74
C GLY A 196 -3.57 9.19 10.97
N LEU A 197 -4.70 9.10 10.24
CA LEU A 197 -5.36 10.25 9.58
C LEU A 197 -6.76 10.53 10.14
N GLY A 198 -7.07 10.06 11.36
CA GLY A 198 -8.36 10.33 12.00
C GLY A 198 -8.64 11.83 12.13
N GLY A 199 -9.79 12.29 11.64
CA GLY A 199 -10.18 13.70 11.67
C GLY A 199 -9.52 14.60 10.62
N VAL A 200 -8.69 14.06 9.74
CA VAL A 200 -8.08 14.80 8.63
C VAL A 200 -9.09 14.91 7.46
N PRO A 201 -9.42 16.13 6.98
CA PRO A 201 -10.24 16.30 5.79
C PRO A 201 -9.63 15.58 4.58
N TYR A 202 -10.46 14.97 3.73
CA TYR A 202 -10.02 14.25 2.53
C TYR A 202 -9.11 13.03 2.80
N ALA A 203 -9.10 12.47 4.01
CA ALA A 203 -8.28 11.30 4.38
C ALA A 203 -8.37 10.16 3.35
N ASP A 204 -9.58 9.83 2.88
CA ASP A 204 -9.79 8.77 1.88
C ASP A 204 -9.06 9.05 0.55
N LEU A 205 -8.98 10.32 0.13
CA LEU A 205 -8.26 10.70 -1.09
C LEU A 205 -6.74 10.57 -0.89
N PHE A 206 -6.22 10.95 0.28
CA PHE A 206 -4.81 10.77 0.60
C PHE A 206 -4.43 9.30 0.72
N LEU A 207 -5.29 8.46 1.30
CA LEU A 207 -5.09 7.01 1.38
C LEU A 207 -5.06 6.39 -0.02
N LYS A 208 -6.06 6.70 -0.86
CA LYS A 208 -6.15 6.20 -2.24
C LYS A 208 -4.97 6.64 -3.10
N ALA A 209 -4.63 7.92 -3.09
CA ALA A 209 -3.53 8.46 -3.91
C ALA A 209 -2.16 8.01 -3.38
N GLY A 210 -1.99 7.96 -2.05
CA GLY A 210 -0.76 7.48 -1.44
C GLY A 210 -0.46 6.03 -1.82
N ALA A 211 -1.48 5.17 -1.78
CA ALA A 211 -1.38 3.79 -2.27
C ALA A 211 -1.07 3.73 -3.77
N LYS A 212 -1.73 4.56 -4.59
CA LYS A 212 -1.56 4.58 -6.06
C LYS A 212 -0.15 5.01 -6.50
N TYR A 213 0.45 5.98 -5.80
CA TYR A 213 1.71 6.61 -6.21
C TYR A 213 2.91 6.29 -5.31
N ASP A 214 2.77 5.38 -4.33
CA ASP A 214 3.81 5.02 -3.37
C ASP A 214 4.31 6.24 -2.58
N VAL A 215 3.37 7.05 -2.09
CA VAL A 215 3.63 8.23 -1.26
C VAL A 215 2.89 8.06 0.07
N SER A 216 3.54 8.39 1.19
CA SER A 216 2.87 8.35 2.49
C SER A 216 1.58 9.19 2.49
N PRO A 217 0.42 8.61 2.84
CA PRO A 217 -0.84 9.38 2.98
C PRO A 217 -0.69 10.54 3.97
N LYS A 218 0.11 10.36 5.03
CA LYS A 218 0.42 11.43 6.00
C LYS A 218 1.27 12.53 5.38
N LEU A 219 2.18 12.22 4.46
CA LEU A 219 2.94 13.22 3.72
C LEU A 219 2.02 14.04 2.81
N LEU A 220 1.08 13.40 2.11
CA LEU A 220 0.09 14.09 1.28
C LEU A 220 -0.82 15.01 2.12
N ALA A 221 -1.30 14.52 3.25
CA ALA A 221 -2.09 15.31 4.18
C ALA A 221 -1.30 16.50 4.75
N ALA A 222 -0.03 16.29 5.11
CA ALA A 222 0.85 17.36 5.60
C ALA A 222 1.11 18.43 4.55
N VAL A 223 1.33 18.04 3.29
CA VAL A 223 1.45 18.98 2.16
C VAL A 223 0.15 19.75 1.99
N ALA A 224 -1.01 19.08 1.88
CA ALA A 224 -2.31 19.74 1.76
C ALA A 224 -2.58 20.74 2.90
N LYS A 225 -2.18 20.39 4.13
CA LYS A 225 -2.30 21.28 5.29
C LYS A 225 -1.50 22.57 5.12
N VAL A 226 -0.27 22.48 4.61
CA VAL A 226 0.62 23.65 4.44
C VAL A 226 0.24 24.46 3.20
N GLU A 227 -0.16 23.80 2.11
CA GLU A 227 -0.52 24.44 0.85
C GLU A 227 -1.80 25.29 0.98
N SER A 228 -2.86 24.71 1.52
CA SER A 228 -4.19 25.33 1.50
C SER A 228 -4.90 25.33 2.85
N GLY A 229 -4.33 24.69 3.88
CA GLY A 229 -5.08 24.44 5.11
C GLY A 229 -6.26 23.49 4.93
N TYR A 230 -6.24 22.67 3.86
CA TYR A 230 -7.34 21.84 3.37
C TYR A 230 -8.48 22.60 2.63
N ASP A 231 -8.24 23.83 2.18
CA ASP A 231 -9.20 24.55 1.34
C ASP A 231 -9.06 24.12 -0.14
N SER A 232 -10.06 23.40 -0.66
CA SER A 232 -10.11 22.96 -2.06
C SER A 232 -10.37 24.09 -3.05
N ARG A 233 -10.74 25.28 -2.59
CA ARG A 233 -11.00 26.47 -3.40
C ARG A 233 -9.89 27.53 -3.32
N ALA A 234 -8.80 27.24 -2.60
CA ALA A 234 -7.69 28.17 -2.43
C ALA A 234 -7.05 28.59 -3.76
N VAL A 235 -6.71 29.88 -3.88
CA VAL A 235 -5.92 30.42 -4.99
C VAL A 235 -4.83 31.34 -4.43
N SER A 236 -3.57 31.06 -4.73
CA SER A 236 -2.46 31.92 -4.31
C SER A 236 -2.35 33.16 -5.20
N LYS A 237 -1.60 34.18 -4.74
CA LYS A 237 -1.28 35.36 -5.56
C LYS A 237 -0.53 35.01 -6.85
N ALA A 238 0.25 33.93 -6.84
CA ALA A 238 0.98 33.42 -8.00
C ALA A 238 0.11 32.55 -8.92
N GLY A 239 -1.13 32.23 -8.51
CA GLY A 239 -2.07 31.45 -9.30
C GLY A 239 -2.03 29.94 -9.06
N ALA A 240 -1.42 29.49 -7.96
CA ALA A 240 -1.52 28.09 -7.53
C ALA A 240 -2.96 27.78 -7.07
N GLN A 241 -3.49 26.61 -7.42
CA GLN A 241 -4.93 26.32 -7.29
C GLN A 241 -5.23 25.08 -6.45
N GLY A 242 -6.32 25.21 -5.68
CA GLY A 242 -7.01 24.16 -4.96
C GLY A 242 -6.22 23.52 -3.83
N LEU A 243 -6.69 22.34 -3.42
CA LEU A 243 -6.28 21.64 -2.20
C LEU A 243 -4.76 21.45 -2.09
N MET A 244 -4.11 21.17 -3.22
CA MET A 244 -2.68 20.85 -3.30
C MET A 244 -1.83 21.97 -3.93
N GLN A 245 -2.43 23.14 -4.15
CA GLN A 245 -1.80 24.33 -4.75
C GLN A 245 -0.93 24.00 -5.97
N LEU A 246 -1.49 23.25 -6.92
CA LEU A 246 -0.81 22.99 -8.18
C LEU A 246 -0.84 24.25 -9.05
N MET A 247 0.31 24.63 -9.62
CA MET A 247 0.35 25.65 -10.66
C MET A 247 -0.38 25.14 -11.92
N PRO A 248 -1.09 26.00 -12.69
CA PRO A 248 -1.90 25.53 -13.82
C PRO A 248 -1.11 24.77 -14.90
N SER A 249 0.14 25.16 -15.17
CA SER A 249 1.03 24.42 -16.08
C SER A 249 1.38 23.04 -15.55
N THR A 250 1.72 22.95 -14.27
CA THR A 250 2.03 21.69 -13.57
C THR A 250 0.81 20.77 -13.54
N ALA A 251 -0.37 21.29 -13.22
CA ALA A 251 -1.63 20.55 -13.23
C ALA A 251 -1.88 19.87 -14.58
N ARG A 252 -1.77 20.63 -15.69
CA ARG A 252 -1.89 20.08 -17.04
C ARG A 252 -0.88 18.98 -17.33
N GLY A 253 0.40 19.18 -16.99
CA GLY A 253 1.45 18.18 -17.17
C GLY A 253 1.22 16.88 -16.37
N LEU A 254 0.47 16.96 -15.28
CA LEU A 254 0.14 15.82 -14.44
C LEU A 254 -1.14 15.09 -14.88
N GLY A 255 -1.93 15.68 -15.79
CA GLY A 255 -3.24 15.17 -16.20
C GLY A 255 -4.40 15.64 -15.30
N VAL A 256 -4.20 16.74 -14.56
CA VAL A 256 -5.24 17.38 -13.74
C VAL A 256 -5.94 18.42 -14.59
N HIS A 257 -7.21 18.17 -14.91
CA HIS A 257 -8.04 19.05 -15.74
C HIS A 257 -8.74 20.12 -14.90
N ASP A 258 -9.05 19.79 -13.64
CA ASP A 258 -9.59 20.73 -12.66
C ASP A 258 -8.81 20.59 -11.34
N ALA A 259 -8.04 21.63 -10.97
CA ALA A 259 -7.27 21.65 -9.74
C ALA A 259 -8.11 21.98 -8.49
N PHE A 260 -9.35 22.47 -8.67
CA PHE A 260 -10.31 22.68 -7.58
C PHE A 260 -11.05 21.39 -7.21
N ASP A 261 -11.03 20.38 -8.07
CA ASP A 261 -11.48 19.03 -7.73
C ASP A 261 -10.45 18.36 -6.78
N PRO A 262 -10.83 18.04 -5.53
CA PRO A 262 -9.88 17.49 -4.56
C PRO A 262 -9.28 16.15 -4.99
N ALA A 263 -10.02 15.31 -5.70
CA ALA A 263 -9.55 14.00 -6.11
C ALA A 263 -8.49 14.12 -7.22
N GLN A 264 -8.71 14.97 -8.21
CA GLN A 264 -7.73 15.26 -9.25
C GLN A 264 -6.49 15.95 -8.68
N ALA A 265 -6.67 16.97 -7.84
CA ALA A 265 -5.57 17.68 -7.20
C ALA A 265 -4.66 16.74 -6.38
N VAL A 266 -5.25 15.89 -5.53
CA VAL A 266 -4.52 14.93 -4.70
C VAL A 266 -3.82 13.86 -5.54
N ASN A 267 -4.45 13.33 -6.58
CA ASN A 267 -3.79 12.40 -7.50
C ASN A 267 -2.61 13.03 -8.24
N GLY A 268 -2.77 14.26 -8.74
CA GLY A 268 -1.70 14.99 -9.42
C GLY A 268 -0.52 15.26 -8.48
N ALA A 269 -0.80 15.78 -7.29
CA ALA A 269 0.23 16.06 -6.30
C ALA A 269 0.97 14.80 -5.83
N ALA A 270 0.25 13.69 -5.63
CA ALA A 270 0.86 12.42 -5.28
C ALA A 270 1.77 11.88 -6.39
N LYS A 271 1.34 12.01 -7.66
CA LYS A 271 2.18 11.68 -8.82
C LYS A 271 3.46 12.51 -8.87
N LEU A 272 3.36 13.82 -8.61
CA LEU A 272 4.50 14.73 -8.60
C LEU A 272 5.47 14.44 -7.45
N LEU A 273 4.96 14.30 -6.22
CA LEU A 273 5.78 13.93 -5.06
C LEU A 273 6.47 12.59 -5.25
N SER A 274 5.78 11.61 -5.83
CA SER A 274 6.35 10.31 -6.17
C SER A 274 7.55 10.43 -7.14
N GLN A 275 7.47 11.31 -8.14
CA GLN A 275 8.59 11.60 -9.05
C GLN A 275 9.77 12.20 -8.29
N HIS A 276 9.53 13.21 -7.47
CA HIS A 276 10.60 13.87 -6.70
C HIS A 276 11.22 12.97 -5.63
N LEU A 277 10.44 12.12 -4.97
CA LEU A 277 10.96 11.14 -4.01
C LEU A 277 11.88 10.12 -4.69
N ARG A 278 11.56 9.67 -5.91
CA ARG A 278 12.45 8.79 -6.69
C ARG A 278 13.72 9.51 -7.13
N GLU A 279 13.57 10.75 -7.60
CA GLU A 279 14.65 11.56 -8.15
C GLU A 279 15.67 11.95 -7.08
N PHE A 280 15.20 12.52 -5.97
CA PHE A 280 16.08 13.07 -4.93
C PHE A 280 16.37 12.11 -3.78
N LYS A 281 15.60 11.01 -3.66
CA LYS A 281 15.75 9.98 -2.60
C LYS A 281 15.77 10.56 -1.18
N SER A 282 15.15 11.74 -1.01
CA SER A 282 15.19 12.55 0.20
C SER A 282 13.89 13.32 0.31
N VAL A 283 13.15 13.12 1.41
CA VAL A 283 11.88 13.82 1.66
C VAL A 283 12.06 15.34 1.69
N PRO A 284 13.06 15.92 2.41
CA PRO A 284 13.31 17.36 2.37
C PRO A 284 13.53 17.92 0.96
N LEU A 285 14.31 17.22 0.12
CA LEU A 285 14.58 17.66 -1.24
C LEU A 285 13.37 17.50 -2.16
N ALA A 286 12.55 16.45 -1.96
CA ALA A 286 11.31 16.28 -2.69
C ALA A 286 10.28 17.37 -2.35
N LEU A 287 10.21 17.79 -1.08
CA LEU A 287 9.38 18.92 -0.65
C LEU A 287 9.90 20.25 -1.20
N ALA A 288 11.22 20.45 -1.21
CA ALA A 288 11.83 21.62 -1.85
C ALA A 288 11.52 21.65 -3.36
N ALA A 289 11.59 20.51 -4.04
CA ALA A 289 11.23 20.39 -5.45
C ALA A 289 9.74 20.62 -5.72
N TYR A 290 8.86 20.22 -4.80
CA TYR A 290 7.43 20.50 -4.90
C TYR A 290 7.12 22.01 -4.86
N ASN A 291 7.79 22.77 -3.98
CA ASN A 291 7.60 24.22 -3.85
C ASN A 291 8.38 25.05 -4.88
N ALA A 292 9.65 24.71 -5.14
CA ALA A 292 10.57 25.51 -5.98
C ALA A 292 10.83 24.94 -7.38
N GLY A 293 10.37 23.72 -7.66
CA GLY A 293 10.70 22.96 -8.85
C GLY A 293 12.01 22.16 -8.75
N GLY A 294 12.03 20.96 -9.32
CA GLY A 294 13.21 20.07 -9.30
C GLY A 294 14.47 20.67 -9.94
N GLY A 295 14.31 21.50 -10.97
CA GLY A 295 15.44 22.20 -11.60
C GLY A 295 16.19 23.14 -10.65
N ALA A 296 15.49 23.80 -9.72
CA ALA A 296 16.12 24.63 -8.71
C ALA A 296 16.92 23.79 -7.70
N VAL A 297 16.37 22.63 -7.29
CA VAL A 297 17.04 21.71 -6.38
C VAL A 297 18.33 21.16 -7.01
N HIS A 298 18.31 20.78 -8.30
CA HIS A 298 19.51 20.35 -9.03
C HIS A 298 20.54 21.47 -9.15
N LYS A 299 20.11 22.67 -9.56
CA LYS A 299 21.00 23.83 -9.72
C LYS A 299 21.76 24.17 -8.44
N HIS A 300 21.10 24.02 -7.29
CA HIS A 300 21.68 24.35 -5.98
C HIS A 300 22.24 23.14 -5.25
N ASN A 301 22.16 21.93 -5.83
CA ASN A 301 22.56 20.66 -5.21
C ASN A 301 22.00 20.47 -3.79
N GLY A 302 20.74 20.86 -3.58
CA GLY A 302 20.13 20.95 -2.27
C GLY A 302 18.89 21.83 -2.22
N ILE A 303 18.43 22.15 -1.02
CA ILE A 303 17.32 23.10 -0.84
C ILE A 303 17.78 24.47 -1.35
N PRO A 304 17.12 25.07 -2.37
CA PRO A 304 17.57 26.34 -2.93
C PRO A 304 17.48 27.46 -1.88
N PRO A 305 18.29 28.52 -2.00
CA PRO A 305 18.32 29.65 -1.06
C PRO A 305 17.14 30.62 -1.27
N TYR A 306 15.94 30.07 -1.47
CA TYR A 306 14.70 30.81 -1.55
C TYR A 306 14.08 30.82 -0.15
N ALA A 307 13.85 32.02 0.40
CA ALA A 307 13.34 32.18 1.76
C ALA A 307 12.02 31.43 1.97
N GLU A 308 11.15 31.42 0.96
CA GLU A 308 9.90 30.65 0.97
C GLU A 308 10.15 29.14 1.10
N THR A 309 11.01 28.58 0.24
CA THR A 309 11.31 27.14 0.22
C THR A 309 12.01 26.67 1.48
N GLN A 310 12.96 27.45 1.99
CA GLN A 310 13.63 27.17 3.26
C GLN A 310 12.67 27.18 4.46
N ALA A 311 11.61 27.99 4.41
CA ALA A 311 10.55 27.99 5.41
C ALA A 311 9.50 26.89 5.17
N TYR A 312 9.25 26.51 3.91
CA TYR A 312 8.23 25.55 3.50
C TYR A 312 8.56 24.14 4.00
N VAL A 313 9.77 23.64 3.73
CA VAL A 313 10.20 22.28 4.08
C VAL A 313 9.98 21.96 5.57
N PRO A 314 10.48 22.76 6.54
CA PRO A 314 10.27 22.47 7.95
C PRO A 314 8.79 22.62 8.39
N LYS A 315 8.00 23.48 7.74
CA LYS A 315 6.55 23.57 8.01
C LYS A 315 5.84 22.27 7.67
N VAL A 316 6.12 21.69 6.50
CA VAL A 316 5.53 20.41 6.08
C VAL A 316 6.01 19.28 6.98
N GLN A 317 7.30 19.23 7.33
CA GLN A 317 7.81 18.21 8.26
C GLN A 317 7.17 18.31 9.64
N LYS A 318 6.93 19.52 10.15
CA LYS A 318 6.20 19.75 11.41
C LYS A 318 4.75 19.26 11.31
N ALA A 319 4.07 19.57 10.21
CA ALA A 319 2.70 19.07 9.97
C ALA A 319 2.66 17.54 9.86
N LEU A 320 3.65 16.93 9.22
CA LEU A 320 3.79 15.47 9.11
C LEU A 320 4.01 14.82 10.48
N ALA A 321 4.89 15.39 11.31
CA ALA A 321 5.13 14.89 12.67
C ALA A 321 3.85 14.93 13.52
N ALA A 322 3.04 15.99 13.39
CA ALA A 322 1.76 16.10 14.10
C ALA A 322 0.71 15.06 13.68
N LEU A 323 0.84 14.44 12.51
CA LEU A 323 0.00 13.33 12.04
C LEU A 323 0.53 11.94 12.47
N GLY A 324 1.69 11.89 13.13
CA GLY A 324 2.36 10.68 13.59
C GLY A 324 2.57 10.61 15.10
N ALA A 325 2.02 11.57 15.85
CA ALA A 325 2.01 11.61 17.32
C ALA A 325 0.72 11.03 17.90
#